data_AF-A0A4R0HKC5-F1
#
_entry.id   AF-A0A4R0HKC5-F1
#
_cell.length_a   1.000
_cell.length_b   1.000
_cell.length_c   1.000
_cell.angle_alpha   90.00
_cell.angle_beta   90.00
_cell.angle_gamma   90.00
#
_symmetry.space_group_name_H-M   'P 1'
#
loop_
_entity.id
_entity.type
_entity.pdbx_description
1 polymer ?
#
loop_
_entity_poly.entity_id
_entity_poly.type
_entity_poly.pdbx_seq_one_letter_code
_entity_poly.pdbx_strand_id
1 'polypeptide(L)'
;MAGTGVAGRLVKAWGTGVKDLPRNTSWLLSKALTPLEATKDAAGGATHVAGSGLVDIARHAGASVLDALPVGDSIELRLQRARAAADEAQQAEEKAVREAEEAKARSDEARQVAERCRAYVRDVEREQAQEVSDKVSEARREADARVERARASAQADADRVVERAKAEADDRVAKAREEAEAAQSKAKQTMADATASLAEARRLADEATEATKAAAEEAHRQAAQLAANADREAKSADERVREAERVRSRASTRRKRNGRTESAADLNEMTKTDLLNLATTEDVKGRSAMSKTELVTALKRSTGTKRN
;
A
#
# COMPACT_ATOMS: atom_id res chain seq x y z
N MET A 1 -6.93 11.96 9.49
CA MET A 1 -7.43 13.22 8.92
C MET A 1 -7.83 12.98 7.48
N ALA A 2 -9.01 13.49 7.09
CA ALA A 2 -9.55 13.75 5.73
C ALA A 2 -9.18 12.74 4.62
N GLY A 3 -10.10 12.06 3.94
CA GLY A 3 -11.44 12.47 3.55
C GLY A 3 -11.58 12.19 2.05
N THR A 4 -12.48 11.27 1.71
CA THR A 4 -13.31 11.22 0.49
C THR A 4 -12.71 11.64 -0.85
N GLY A 5 -12.65 10.68 -1.79
CA GLY A 5 -12.42 10.94 -3.22
C GLY A 5 -13.00 9.83 -4.11
N VAL A 6 -14.31 9.61 -4.03
CA VAL A 6 -15.07 8.81 -5.00
C VAL A 6 -15.61 9.77 -6.05
N ALA A 7 -15.00 9.84 -7.24
CA ALA A 7 -15.59 10.43 -8.43
C ALA A 7 -14.77 10.07 -9.67
N GLY A 8 -15.31 9.25 -10.57
CA GLY A 8 -14.62 8.96 -11.83
C GLY A 8 -15.16 7.76 -12.61
N ARG A 9 -16.48 7.64 -12.81
CA ARG A 9 -17.02 6.85 -13.93
C ARG A 9 -18.23 7.57 -14.52
N LEU A 10 -17.96 8.32 -15.57
CA LEU A 10 -18.96 8.84 -16.50
C LEU A 10 -18.37 8.56 -17.88
N VAL A 11 -18.99 7.63 -18.62
CA VAL A 11 -19.13 7.59 -20.09
C VAL A 11 -19.71 6.21 -20.48
N LYS A 12 -20.73 6.29 -21.35
CA LYS A 12 -21.36 5.25 -22.19
C LYS A 12 -22.41 4.31 -21.56
N ALA A 13 -23.67 4.73 -21.70
CA ALA A 13 -24.73 3.88 -22.25
C ALA A 13 -25.92 4.75 -22.72
N TRP A 14 -25.81 5.31 -23.93
CA TRP A 14 -26.98 5.59 -24.75
C TRP A 14 -27.20 4.37 -25.64
N GLY A 15 -28.35 3.73 -25.51
CA GLY A 15 -28.75 2.59 -26.32
C GLY A 15 -29.43 1.52 -25.48
N THR A 16 -30.68 1.21 -25.83
CA THR A 16 -31.54 0.10 -25.33
C THR A 16 -32.53 0.41 -24.19
N GLY A 17 -33.23 1.54 -24.27
CA GLY A 17 -34.46 1.80 -23.49
C GLY A 17 -35.74 1.31 -24.17
N VAL A 18 -35.81 0.05 -24.63
CA VAL A 18 -37.06 -0.62 -25.10
C VAL A 18 -37.08 -2.08 -24.64
N LYS A 19 -36.76 -2.35 -23.36
CA LYS A 19 -36.77 -3.73 -22.84
C LYS A 19 -37.54 -3.99 -21.54
N ASP A 20 -38.14 -2.96 -20.93
CA ASP A 20 -39.05 -3.15 -19.80
C ASP A 20 -40.43 -2.54 -20.10
N LEU A 21 -41.10 -3.14 -21.09
CA LEU A 21 -42.56 -3.08 -21.15
C LEU A 21 -43.10 -4.27 -20.36
N PRO A 22 -43.88 -4.06 -19.28
CA PRO A 22 -44.53 -5.16 -18.59
C PRO A 22 -45.39 -5.95 -19.59
N ARG A 23 -45.32 -7.28 -19.50
CA ARG A 23 -45.94 -8.28 -20.42
C ARG A 23 -47.47 -8.20 -20.57
N ASN A 24 -48.13 -7.12 -20.13
CA ASN A 24 -49.57 -6.91 -20.22
C ASN A 24 -50.00 -5.88 -21.29
N THR A 25 -49.05 -5.25 -22.01
CA THR A 25 -49.38 -4.23 -23.04
C THR A 25 -49.51 -4.79 -24.46
N SER A 26 -49.08 -6.04 -24.70
CA SER A 26 -49.26 -6.74 -25.98
C SER A 26 -50.74 -7.05 -26.31
N TRP A 27 -51.62 -7.11 -25.31
CA TRP A 27 -53.05 -7.34 -25.53
C TRP A 27 -53.80 -6.07 -25.99
N LEU A 28 -53.35 -4.88 -25.59
CA LEU A 28 -53.99 -3.61 -25.99
C LEU A 28 -53.58 -3.13 -27.39
N LEU A 29 -52.40 -3.51 -27.88
CA LEU A 29 -51.96 -3.15 -29.24
C LEU A 29 -52.62 -4.01 -30.33
N SER A 30 -53.18 -5.18 -29.99
CA SER A 30 -53.86 -6.07 -30.95
C SER A 30 -55.30 -5.64 -31.28
N LYS A 31 -55.85 -4.61 -30.62
CA LYS A 31 -57.20 -4.09 -30.91
C LYS A 31 -57.24 -2.84 -31.78
N ALA A 32 -56.10 -2.23 -32.12
CA ALA A 32 -56.05 -0.95 -32.81
C ALA A 32 -55.57 -1.01 -34.28
N LEU A 33 -55.22 -2.19 -34.80
CA LEU A 33 -54.79 -2.37 -36.18
C LEU A 33 -55.55 -3.52 -36.85
N THR A 34 -56.77 -3.22 -37.30
CA THR A 34 -57.42 -3.89 -38.44
C THR A 34 -58.55 -2.98 -38.97
N PRO A 35 -58.30 -2.18 -40.01
CA PRO A 35 -59.36 -1.59 -40.82
C PRO A 35 -59.72 -2.52 -42.00
N LEU A 36 -61.02 -2.83 -42.07
CA LEU A 36 -61.93 -2.90 -43.22
C LEU A 36 -61.50 -3.50 -44.60
N GLU A 37 -62.44 -4.32 -45.12
CA GLU A 37 -62.65 -4.84 -46.51
C GLU A 37 -61.82 -6.07 -46.97
N ALA A 38 -62.32 -7.14 -47.59
CA ALA A 38 -63.62 -7.74 -47.95
C ALA A 38 -63.25 -9.19 -48.41
N THR A 39 -63.98 -10.29 -48.21
CA THR A 39 -65.27 -10.72 -48.78
C THR A 39 -65.70 -12.04 -48.08
N LYS A 40 -66.94 -12.18 -47.61
CA LYS A 40 -68.10 -12.85 -48.26
C LYS A 40 -68.07 -14.40 -48.24
N ASP A 41 -69.07 -14.95 -47.56
CA ASP A 41 -69.65 -16.31 -47.60
C ASP A 41 -68.88 -17.50 -46.99
N ALA A 42 -69.21 -17.87 -45.74
CA ALA A 42 -70.00 -19.08 -45.43
C ALA A 42 -69.87 -19.54 -43.94
N ALA A 43 -71.01 -19.91 -43.35
CA ALA A 43 -71.23 -20.83 -42.21
C ALA A 43 -71.30 -20.29 -40.75
N GLY A 44 -72.55 -20.06 -40.29
CA GLY A 44 -73.11 -20.34 -38.94
C GLY A 44 -72.76 -19.37 -37.79
N GLY A 45 -73.64 -18.55 -37.18
CA GLY A 45 -75.03 -18.78 -36.70
C GLY A 45 -75.01 -19.57 -35.37
N ALA A 46 -75.54 -19.17 -34.21
CA ALA A 46 -76.55 -18.20 -33.75
C ALA A 46 -76.26 -17.89 -32.23
N THR A 47 -76.77 -16.88 -31.54
CA THR A 47 -78.17 -16.68 -31.15
C THR A 47 -78.35 -15.29 -30.51
N HIS A 48 -79.02 -14.36 -31.19
CA HIS A 48 -79.99 -13.42 -30.63
C HIS A 48 -80.47 -12.50 -31.77
N VAL A 49 -81.78 -12.24 -31.80
CA VAL A 49 -82.53 -11.45 -32.79
C VAL A 49 -82.97 -12.21 -34.05
N ALA A 50 -84.12 -12.88 -33.95
CA ALA A 50 -85.15 -12.95 -35.01
C ALA A 50 -86.45 -13.61 -34.47
N GLY A 51 -86.94 -13.15 -33.32
CA GLY A 51 -88.21 -13.59 -32.71
C GLY A 51 -89.41 -12.74 -33.13
N SER A 52 -89.41 -12.16 -34.34
CA SER A 52 -90.46 -11.22 -34.78
C SER A 52 -90.87 -11.45 -36.24
N GLY A 53 -91.14 -12.71 -36.62
CA GLY A 53 -91.58 -13.04 -37.98
C GLY A 53 -92.46 -14.28 -38.14
N LEU A 54 -92.79 -14.99 -37.06
CA LEU A 54 -93.62 -16.21 -37.12
C LEU A 54 -95.06 -16.03 -36.63
N VAL A 55 -95.46 -14.82 -36.23
CA VAL A 55 -96.84 -14.53 -35.77
C VAL A 55 -97.74 -13.98 -36.89
N ASP A 56 -97.18 -13.49 -38.01
CA ASP A 56 -97.97 -12.84 -39.08
C ASP A 56 -98.32 -13.71 -40.31
N ILE A 57 -97.89 -14.98 -40.35
CA ILE A 57 -98.34 -15.93 -41.40
C ILE A 57 -99.66 -16.61 -41.01
N ALA A 58 -100.11 -16.47 -39.76
CA ALA A 58 -101.34 -17.09 -39.25
C ALA A 58 -102.64 -16.27 -39.53
N ARG A 59 -102.61 -15.20 -40.34
CA ARG A 59 -103.80 -14.34 -40.56
C ARG A 59 -104.36 -14.27 -41.99
N HIS A 60 -103.78 -14.94 -42.99
CA HIS A 60 -104.27 -14.87 -44.39
C HIS A 60 -104.45 -16.25 -45.04
N ALA A 61 -105.28 -17.10 -44.41
CA ALA A 61 -105.88 -18.27 -45.07
C ALA A 61 -107.31 -18.50 -44.55
N GLY A 62 -108.10 -17.44 -44.49
CA GLY A 62 -109.53 -17.47 -44.19
C GLY A 62 -110.31 -16.90 -45.37
N ALA A 63 -110.53 -17.71 -46.41
CA ALA A 63 -111.61 -17.57 -47.40
C ALA A 63 -111.39 -18.59 -48.52
N SER A 64 -112.18 -19.66 -48.52
CA SER A 64 -112.70 -20.41 -49.68
C SER A 64 -112.87 -21.90 -49.33
N VAL A 65 -113.84 -22.21 -48.48
CA VAL A 65 -114.49 -23.53 -48.45
C VAL A 65 -115.99 -23.26 -48.50
N LEU A 66 -116.48 -23.00 -49.71
CA LEU A 66 -117.87 -23.20 -50.05
C LEU A 66 -117.90 -24.06 -51.30
N ASP A 67 -118.74 -25.09 -51.21
CA ASP A 67 -119.30 -25.89 -52.29
C ASP A 67 -118.54 -27.15 -52.72
N ALA A 68 -118.80 -28.25 -52.01
CA ALA A 68 -118.81 -29.61 -52.58
C ALA A 68 -119.58 -30.56 -51.65
N LEU A 69 -120.90 -30.52 -51.71
CA LEU A 69 -121.74 -31.62 -51.21
C LEU A 69 -121.68 -32.76 -52.23
N PRO A 70 -121.17 -33.96 -51.89
CA PRO A 70 -121.17 -35.09 -52.80
C PRO A 70 -122.53 -35.80 -52.75
N VAL A 71 -123.44 -35.39 -53.63
CA VAL A 71 -124.72 -36.10 -53.85
C VAL A 71 -124.48 -37.16 -54.92
N GLY A 72 -124.46 -38.44 -54.53
CA GLY A 72 -124.60 -39.56 -55.49
C GLY A 72 -123.54 -40.67 -55.50
N ASP A 73 -122.63 -40.76 -54.54
CA ASP A 73 -121.69 -41.90 -54.44
C ASP A 73 -122.20 -43.00 -53.50
N SER A 74 -122.21 -44.24 -53.99
CA SER A 74 -122.59 -45.45 -53.25
C SER A 74 -121.67 -45.69 -52.05
N ILE A 75 -122.22 -46.26 -50.97
CA ILE A 75 -121.50 -46.53 -49.70
C ILE A 75 -120.23 -47.38 -49.93
N GLU A 76 -120.26 -48.31 -50.88
CA GLU A 76 -119.12 -49.08 -51.35
C GLU A 76 -117.94 -48.19 -51.81
N LEU A 77 -118.19 -47.13 -52.58
CA LEU A 77 -117.12 -46.26 -53.09
C LEU A 77 -116.46 -45.45 -51.95
N ARG A 78 -117.23 -45.08 -50.92
CA ARG A 78 -116.70 -44.43 -49.71
C ARG A 78 -115.86 -45.37 -48.87
N LEU A 79 -116.28 -46.63 -48.73
CA LEU A 79 -115.49 -47.67 -48.06
C LEU A 79 -114.20 -48.00 -48.83
N GLN A 80 -114.27 -48.06 -50.16
CA GLN A 80 -113.10 -48.28 -51.01
C GLN A 80 -112.11 -47.10 -50.95
N ARG A 81 -112.62 -45.85 -50.96
CA ARG A 81 -111.80 -44.65 -50.79
C ARG A 81 -111.20 -44.54 -49.38
N ALA A 82 -111.94 -44.97 -48.34
CA ALA A 82 -111.42 -45.04 -46.98
C ALA A 82 -110.33 -46.10 -46.81
N ARG A 83 -110.47 -47.27 -47.46
CA ARG A 83 -109.42 -48.31 -47.49
C ARG A 83 -108.18 -47.83 -48.25
N ALA A 84 -108.36 -47.24 -49.43
CA ALA A 84 -107.26 -46.66 -50.19
C ALA A 84 -106.52 -45.55 -49.41
N ALA A 85 -107.26 -44.69 -48.69
CA ALA A 85 -106.67 -43.67 -47.83
C ALA A 85 -105.95 -44.27 -46.61
N ALA A 86 -106.46 -45.36 -46.03
CA ALA A 86 -105.78 -46.07 -44.95
C ALA A 86 -104.50 -46.77 -45.44
N ASP A 87 -104.53 -47.40 -46.62
CA ASP A 87 -103.36 -48.03 -47.23
C ASP A 87 -102.29 -46.97 -47.59
N GLU A 88 -102.69 -45.82 -48.12
CA GLU A 88 -101.78 -44.70 -48.40
C GLU A 88 -101.18 -44.11 -47.12
N ALA A 89 -101.99 -43.97 -46.06
CA ALA A 89 -101.52 -43.54 -44.75
C ALA A 89 -100.51 -44.53 -44.15
N GLN A 90 -100.78 -45.83 -44.26
CA GLN A 90 -99.88 -46.88 -43.78
C GLN A 90 -98.56 -46.90 -44.58
N GLN A 91 -98.61 -46.74 -45.91
CA GLN A 91 -97.40 -46.62 -46.74
C GLN A 91 -96.60 -45.36 -46.41
N ALA A 92 -97.27 -44.24 -46.13
CA ALA A 92 -96.63 -43.01 -45.70
C ALA A 92 -95.95 -43.16 -44.32
N GLU A 93 -96.60 -43.86 -43.38
CA GLU A 93 -96.02 -44.18 -42.08
C GLU A 93 -94.77 -45.07 -42.22
N GLU A 94 -94.85 -46.16 -43.00
CA GLU A 94 -93.70 -47.03 -43.25
C GLU A 94 -92.53 -46.29 -43.90
N LYS A 95 -92.81 -45.35 -44.83
CA LYS A 95 -91.78 -44.51 -45.44
C LYS A 95 -91.16 -43.56 -44.42
N ALA A 96 -91.97 -42.92 -43.57
CA ALA A 96 -91.49 -42.02 -42.53
C ALA A 96 -90.63 -42.76 -41.49
N VAL A 97 -91.01 -43.99 -41.11
CA VAL A 97 -90.20 -44.84 -40.23
C VAL A 97 -88.86 -45.19 -40.86
N ARG A 98 -88.85 -45.62 -42.14
CA ARG A 98 -87.59 -45.90 -42.87
C ARG A 98 -86.69 -44.67 -42.95
N GLU A 99 -87.24 -43.50 -43.28
CA GLU A 99 -86.47 -42.25 -43.31
C GLU A 99 -85.93 -41.85 -41.92
N ALA A 100 -86.70 -42.08 -40.85
CA ALA A 100 -86.27 -41.84 -39.48
C ALA A 100 -85.15 -42.81 -39.04
N GLU A 101 -85.22 -44.08 -39.43
CA GLU A 101 -84.17 -45.07 -39.18
C GLU A 101 -82.88 -44.71 -39.92
N GLU A 102 -82.96 -44.32 -41.19
CA GLU A 102 -81.81 -43.84 -41.96
C GLU A 102 -81.19 -42.57 -41.34
N ALA A 103 -82.02 -41.62 -40.93
CA ALA A 103 -81.57 -40.40 -40.26
C ALA A 103 -80.87 -40.71 -38.93
N LYS A 104 -81.40 -41.67 -38.15
CA LYS A 104 -80.77 -42.15 -36.91
C LYS A 104 -79.42 -42.81 -37.20
N ALA A 105 -79.35 -43.71 -38.18
CA ALA A 105 -78.12 -44.38 -38.56
C ALA A 105 -77.02 -43.38 -38.98
N ARG A 106 -77.38 -42.37 -39.80
CA ARG A 106 -76.44 -41.29 -40.17
C ARG A 106 -76.04 -40.42 -38.98
N SER A 107 -76.95 -40.17 -38.03
CA SER A 107 -76.65 -39.44 -36.80
C SER A 107 -75.68 -40.20 -35.90
N ASP A 108 -75.87 -41.51 -35.75
CA ASP A 108 -75.00 -42.38 -34.96
C ASP A 108 -73.61 -42.48 -35.61
N GLU A 109 -73.53 -42.59 -36.94
CA GLU A 109 -72.28 -42.56 -37.68
C GLU A 109 -71.54 -41.23 -37.49
N ALA A 110 -72.25 -40.10 -37.65
CA ALA A 110 -71.68 -38.77 -37.44
C ALA A 110 -71.15 -38.59 -36.00
N ARG A 111 -71.87 -39.13 -35.01
CA ARG A 111 -71.43 -39.13 -33.61
C ARG A 111 -70.15 -39.94 -33.41
N GLN A 112 -70.07 -41.14 -33.98
CA GLN A 112 -68.86 -41.97 -33.90
C GLN A 112 -67.66 -41.29 -34.58
N VAL A 113 -67.86 -40.67 -35.74
CA VAL A 113 -66.81 -39.89 -36.41
C VAL A 113 -66.35 -38.73 -35.53
N ALA A 114 -67.27 -37.97 -34.95
CA ALA A 114 -66.94 -36.86 -34.05
C ALA A 114 -66.17 -37.33 -32.81
N GLU A 115 -66.56 -38.45 -32.21
CA GLU A 115 -65.85 -39.05 -31.07
C GLU A 115 -64.43 -39.50 -31.45
N ARG A 116 -64.26 -40.13 -32.61
CA ARG A 116 -62.93 -40.51 -33.15
C ARG A 116 -62.06 -39.27 -33.41
N CYS A 117 -62.59 -38.23 -34.05
CA CYS A 117 -61.85 -36.99 -34.29
C CYS A 117 -61.43 -36.31 -32.98
N ARG A 118 -62.30 -36.28 -31.96
CA ARG A 118 -61.96 -35.74 -30.63
C ARG A 118 -60.92 -36.58 -29.90
N ALA A 119 -60.94 -37.91 -30.06
CA ALA A 119 -59.91 -38.77 -29.51
C ALA A 119 -58.56 -38.51 -30.19
N TYR A 120 -58.54 -38.47 -31.52
CA TYR A 120 -57.34 -38.18 -32.31
C TYR A 120 -56.72 -36.82 -31.95
N VAL A 121 -57.53 -35.75 -31.85
CA VAL A 121 -57.02 -34.44 -31.45
C VAL A 121 -56.39 -34.48 -30.06
N ARG A 122 -57.01 -35.15 -29.08
CA ARG A 122 -56.44 -35.30 -27.73
C ARG A 122 -55.14 -36.09 -27.72
N ASP A 123 -55.02 -37.11 -28.56
CA ASP A 123 -53.80 -37.91 -28.68
C ASP A 123 -52.67 -37.07 -29.28
N VAL A 124 -52.94 -36.32 -30.35
CA VAL A 124 -51.98 -35.38 -30.97
C VAL A 124 -51.57 -34.28 -29.98
N GLU A 125 -52.51 -33.69 -29.25
CA GLU A 125 -52.22 -32.69 -28.21
C GLU A 125 -51.30 -33.25 -27.12
N ARG A 126 -51.52 -34.50 -26.68
CA ARG A 126 -50.69 -35.16 -25.68
C ARG A 126 -49.29 -35.44 -26.21
N GLU A 127 -49.15 -35.94 -27.43
CA GLU A 127 -47.86 -36.18 -28.08
C GLU A 127 -47.06 -34.87 -28.23
N GLN A 128 -47.71 -33.81 -28.71
CA GLN A 128 -47.08 -32.50 -28.85
C GLN A 128 -46.70 -31.88 -27.49
N ALA A 129 -47.54 -32.04 -26.47
CA ALA A 129 -47.21 -31.60 -25.12
C ALA A 129 -45.98 -32.35 -24.57
N GLN A 130 -45.87 -33.65 -24.83
CA GLN A 130 -44.71 -34.45 -24.43
C GLN A 130 -43.45 -34.01 -25.17
N GLU A 131 -43.52 -33.82 -26.49
CA GLU A 131 -42.38 -33.36 -27.29
C GLU A 131 -41.86 -31.99 -26.83
N VAL A 132 -42.77 -31.06 -26.53
CA VAL A 132 -42.42 -29.75 -25.96
C VAL A 132 -41.79 -29.91 -24.58
N SER A 133 -42.32 -30.79 -23.73
CA SER A 133 -41.76 -31.07 -22.40
C SER A 133 -40.32 -31.61 -22.50
N ASP A 134 -40.08 -32.55 -23.41
CA ASP A 134 -38.78 -33.16 -23.63
C ASP A 134 -37.76 -32.13 -24.13
N LYS A 135 -38.14 -31.31 -25.12
CA LYS A 135 -37.31 -30.21 -25.63
C LYS A 135 -36.97 -29.18 -24.55
N VAL A 136 -37.94 -28.84 -23.69
CA VAL A 136 -37.70 -27.91 -22.56
C VAL A 136 -36.76 -28.53 -21.53
N SER A 137 -36.90 -29.82 -21.23
CA SER A 137 -36.01 -30.54 -20.32
C SER A 137 -34.57 -30.61 -20.86
N GLU A 138 -34.40 -30.90 -22.15
CA GLU A 138 -33.09 -30.91 -22.81
C GLU A 138 -32.44 -29.52 -22.80
N ALA A 139 -33.19 -28.48 -23.20
CA ALA A 139 -32.71 -27.11 -23.18
C ALA A 139 -32.29 -26.64 -21.77
N ARG A 140 -33.02 -27.06 -20.73
CA ARG A 140 -32.65 -26.79 -19.33
C ARG A 140 -31.35 -27.48 -18.94
N ARG A 141 -31.21 -28.78 -19.25
CA ARG A 141 -29.96 -29.53 -18.97
C ARG A 141 -28.77 -28.91 -19.68
N GLU A 142 -28.91 -28.49 -20.93
CA GLU A 142 -27.85 -27.80 -21.65
C GLU A 142 -27.48 -26.45 -21.02
N ALA A 143 -28.48 -25.66 -20.63
CA ALA A 143 -28.26 -24.38 -19.99
C ALA A 143 -27.52 -24.55 -18.64
N ASP A 144 -27.96 -25.50 -17.82
CA ASP A 144 -27.33 -25.83 -16.55
C ASP A 144 -25.89 -26.30 -16.77
N ALA A 145 -25.64 -27.18 -17.75
CA ALA A 145 -24.29 -27.63 -18.10
C ALA A 145 -23.39 -26.50 -18.63
N ARG A 146 -23.94 -25.47 -19.28
CA ARG A 146 -23.16 -24.28 -19.67
C ARG A 146 -22.83 -23.41 -18.45
N VAL A 147 -23.78 -23.22 -17.53
CA VAL A 147 -23.56 -22.47 -16.29
C VAL A 147 -22.50 -23.16 -15.42
N GLU A 148 -22.58 -24.47 -15.23
CA GLU A 148 -21.60 -25.22 -14.43
C GLU A 148 -20.20 -25.17 -15.06
N ARG A 149 -20.07 -25.30 -16.38
CA ARG A 149 -18.77 -25.11 -17.07
C ARG A 149 -18.22 -23.69 -16.89
N ALA A 150 -19.07 -22.68 -16.99
CA ALA A 150 -18.67 -21.30 -16.79
C ALA A 150 -18.22 -21.04 -15.34
N ARG A 151 -18.94 -21.59 -14.36
CA ARG A 151 -18.57 -21.54 -12.94
C ARG A 151 -17.24 -22.23 -12.66
N ALA A 152 -17.05 -23.45 -13.17
CA ALA A 152 -15.81 -24.19 -13.01
C ALA A 152 -14.60 -23.46 -13.63
N SER A 153 -14.77 -22.87 -14.82
CA SER A 153 -13.73 -22.04 -15.45
C SER A 153 -13.42 -20.80 -14.63
N ALA A 154 -14.44 -20.07 -14.17
CA ALA A 154 -14.26 -18.87 -13.36
C ALA A 154 -13.58 -19.19 -12.01
N GLN A 155 -13.93 -20.31 -11.39
CA GLN A 155 -13.29 -20.78 -10.17
C GLN A 155 -11.81 -21.13 -10.42
N ALA A 156 -11.51 -21.86 -11.49
CA ALA A 156 -10.13 -22.22 -11.84
C ALA A 156 -9.28 -20.97 -12.12
N ASP A 157 -9.83 -19.95 -12.77
CA ASP A 157 -9.14 -18.68 -13.01
C ASP A 157 -8.93 -17.89 -11.71
N ALA A 158 -9.93 -17.87 -10.81
CA ALA A 158 -9.79 -17.27 -9.50
C ALA A 158 -8.70 -17.96 -8.67
N ASP A 159 -8.68 -19.30 -8.65
CA ASP A 159 -7.67 -20.09 -7.96
C ASP A 159 -6.27 -19.81 -8.50
N ARG A 160 -6.11 -19.70 -9.84
CA ARG A 160 -4.82 -19.30 -10.45
C ARG A 160 -4.35 -17.92 -10.01
N VAL A 161 -5.26 -16.95 -9.87
CA VAL A 161 -4.90 -15.61 -9.38
C VAL A 161 -4.45 -15.68 -7.92
N VAL A 162 -5.16 -16.44 -7.08
CA VAL A 162 -4.80 -16.64 -5.66
C VAL A 162 -3.44 -17.32 -5.54
N GLU A 163 -3.20 -18.40 -6.29
CA GLU A 163 -1.92 -19.12 -6.26
C GLU A 163 -0.75 -18.25 -6.77
N ARG A 164 -0.97 -17.44 -7.81
CA ARG A 164 0.05 -16.47 -8.26
C ARG A 164 0.36 -15.43 -7.18
N ALA A 165 -0.67 -14.90 -6.52
CA ALA A 165 -0.50 -13.91 -5.46
C ALA A 165 0.24 -14.50 -4.24
N LYS A 166 -0.05 -15.76 -3.87
CA LYS A 166 0.69 -16.48 -2.83
C LYS A 166 2.16 -16.67 -3.21
N ALA A 167 2.44 -17.15 -4.43
CA ALA A 167 3.81 -17.35 -4.90
C ALA A 167 4.62 -16.04 -4.92
N GLU A 168 4.01 -14.92 -5.33
CA GLU A 168 4.65 -13.60 -5.28
C GLU A 168 4.90 -13.13 -3.84
N ALA A 169 3.96 -13.38 -2.93
CA ALA A 169 4.14 -13.06 -1.51
C ALA A 169 5.28 -13.89 -0.89
N ASP A 170 5.35 -15.18 -1.18
CA ASP A 170 6.40 -16.07 -0.70
C ASP A 170 7.78 -15.67 -1.24
N ASP A 171 7.89 -15.30 -2.52
CA ASP A 171 9.13 -14.76 -3.11
C ASP A 171 9.58 -13.47 -2.42
N ARG A 172 8.65 -12.56 -2.11
CA ARG A 172 8.97 -11.33 -1.36
C ARG A 172 9.44 -11.62 0.06
N VAL A 173 8.80 -12.57 0.75
CA VAL A 173 9.22 -12.98 2.10
C VAL A 173 10.60 -13.63 2.05
N ALA A 174 10.88 -14.48 1.06
CA ALA A 174 12.19 -15.10 0.87
C ALA A 174 13.29 -14.05 0.65
N LYS A 175 13.07 -13.09 -0.26
CA LYS A 175 14.02 -11.98 -0.51
C LYS A 175 14.25 -11.12 0.73
N ALA A 176 13.19 -10.75 1.44
CA ALA A 176 13.31 -9.96 2.67
C ALA A 176 14.11 -10.72 3.76
N ARG A 177 13.97 -12.04 3.84
CA ARG A 177 14.79 -12.87 4.76
C ARG A 177 16.25 -12.90 4.34
N GLU A 178 16.54 -13.10 3.06
CA GLU A 178 17.91 -13.07 2.52
C GLU A 178 18.60 -11.72 2.81
N GLU A 179 17.90 -10.60 2.56
CA GLU A 179 18.40 -9.26 2.88
C GLU A 179 18.66 -9.08 4.38
N ALA A 180 17.76 -9.57 5.24
CA ALA A 180 17.92 -9.52 6.69
C ALA A 180 19.13 -10.35 7.17
N GLU A 181 19.33 -11.55 6.61
CA GLU A 181 20.48 -12.41 6.91
C GLU A 181 21.80 -11.79 6.45
N ALA A 182 21.81 -11.19 5.26
CA ALA A 182 22.97 -10.45 4.74
C ALA A 182 23.30 -9.25 5.63
N ALA A 183 22.30 -8.46 6.04
CA ALA A 183 22.47 -7.33 6.95
C ALA A 183 22.99 -7.79 8.33
N GLN A 184 22.46 -8.89 8.87
CA GLN A 184 22.92 -9.45 10.13
C GLN A 184 24.38 -9.91 10.03
N SER A 185 24.74 -10.59 8.94
CA SER A 185 26.11 -11.08 8.71
C SER A 185 27.10 -9.92 8.60
N LYS A 186 26.74 -8.86 7.87
CA LYS A 186 27.53 -7.62 7.78
C LYS A 186 27.70 -6.95 9.15
N ALA A 187 26.62 -6.85 9.93
CA ALA A 187 26.68 -6.27 11.27
C ALA A 187 27.63 -7.07 12.19
N LYS A 188 27.57 -8.41 12.16
CA LYS A 188 28.49 -9.28 12.90
C LYS A 188 29.94 -9.05 12.49
N GLN A 189 30.22 -8.94 11.19
CA GLN A 189 31.56 -8.66 10.68
C GLN A 189 32.07 -7.30 11.19
N THR A 190 31.27 -6.24 11.06
CA THR A 190 31.64 -4.90 11.55
C THR A 190 31.90 -4.89 13.06
N MET A 191 31.11 -5.64 13.86
CA MET A 191 31.36 -5.78 15.29
C MET A 191 32.67 -6.52 15.59
N ALA A 192 32.98 -7.57 14.82
CA ALA A 192 34.24 -8.30 14.95
C ALA A 192 35.44 -7.40 14.62
N ASP A 193 35.37 -6.65 13.51
CA ASP A 193 36.40 -5.70 13.09
C ASP A 193 36.61 -4.60 14.14
N ALA A 194 35.52 -4.00 14.64
CA ALA A 194 35.60 -2.99 15.70
C ALA A 194 36.23 -3.53 16.99
N THR A 195 35.91 -4.78 17.35
CA THR A 195 36.50 -5.45 18.51
C THR A 195 37.99 -5.68 18.31
N ALA A 196 38.42 -6.09 17.11
CA ALA A 196 39.82 -6.26 16.76
C ALA A 196 40.59 -4.92 16.82
N SER A 197 40.03 -3.85 16.24
CA SER A 197 40.64 -2.51 16.30
C SER A 197 40.76 -1.98 17.74
N LEU A 198 39.76 -2.23 18.59
CA LEU A 198 39.84 -1.86 20.02
C LEU A 198 40.91 -2.66 20.76
N ALA A 199 41.07 -3.95 20.47
CA ALA A 199 42.13 -4.77 21.05
C ALA A 199 43.53 -4.28 20.62
N GLU A 200 43.70 -3.93 19.35
CA GLU A 200 44.94 -3.36 18.83
C GLU A 200 45.25 -1.99 19.45
N ALA A 201 44.25 -1.11 19.55
CA ALA A 201 44.41 0.20 20.18
C ALA A 201 44.86 0.08 21.64
N ARG A 202 44.31 -0.89 22.40
CA ARG A 202 44.75 -1.19 23.78
C ARG A 202 46.19 -1.67 23.81
N ARG A 203 46.56 -2.61 22.93
CA ARG A 203 47.95 -3.10 22.82
C ARG A 203 48.93 -1.96 22.57
N LEU A 204 48.60 -1.05 21.65
CA LEU A 204 49.42 0.12 21.34
C LEU A 204 49.49 1.11 22.52
N ALA A 205 48.38 1.30 23.25
CA ALA A 205 48.37 2.16 24.44
C ALA A 205 49.23 1.57 25.58
N ASP A 206 49.20 0.25 25.78
CA ASP A 206 50.05 -0.44 26.74
C ASP A 206 51.53 -0.32 26.34
N GLU A 207 51.85 -0.53 25.06
CA GLU A 207 53.19 -0.36 24.49
C GLU A 207 53.73 1.07 24.68
N ALA A 208 52.90 2.08 24.40
CA ALA A 208 53.25 3.49 24.61
C ALA A 208 53.45 3.82 26.09
N THR A 209 52.65 3.23 26.98
CA THR A 209 52.78 3.39 28.43
C THR A 209 54.09 2.80 28.93
N GLU A 210 54.45 1.59 28.49
CA GLU A 210 55.71 0.95 28.86
C GLU A 210 56.92 1.71 28.29
N ALA A 211 56.85 2.19 27.05
CA ALA A 211 57.89 3.04 26.47
C ALA A 211 58.08 4.34 27.25
N THR A 212 56.97 4.97 27.69
CA THR A 212 57.02 6.20 28.51
C THR A 212 57.63 5.94 29.88
N LYS A 213 57.28 4.83 30.54
CA LYS A 213 57.89 4.43 31.82
C LYS A 213 59.39 4.17 31.66
N ALA A 214 59.79 3.42 30.64
CA ALA A 214 61.20 3.13 30.37
C ALA A 214 62.01 4.42 30.13
N ALA A 215 61.47 5.36 29.35
CA ALA A 215 62.09 6.66 29.11
C ALA A 215 62.18 7.50 30.41
N ALA A 216 61.13 7.50 31.24
CA ALA A 216 61.14 8.20 32.52
C ALA A 216 62.17 7.61 33.49
N GLU A 217 62.27 6.28 33.59
CA GLU A 217 63.29 5.60 34.39
C GLU A 217 64.72 5.90 33.91
N GLU A 218 64.93 5.93 32.59
CA GLU A 218 66.23 6.30 32.02
C GLU A 218 66.59 7.75 32.34
N ALA A 219 65.64 8.68 32.18
CA ALA A 219 65.83 10.08 32.55
C ALA A 219 66.13 10.23 34.05
N HIS A 220 65.45 9.47 34.93
CA HIS A 220 65.75 9.43 36.36
C HIS A 220 67.15 8.89 36.65
N ARG A 221 67.59 7.82 35.98
CA ARG A 221 68.96 7.29 36.11
C ARG A 221 69.99 8.34 35.70
N GLN A 222 69.79 9.01 34.57
CA GLN A 222 70.70 10.06 34.08
C GLN A 222 70.74 11.26 35.04
N ALA A 223 69.58 11.71 35.54
CA ALA A 223 69.49 12.79 36.52
C ALA A 223 70.21 12.44 37.84
N ALA A 224 70.04 11.21 38.34
CA ALA A 224 70.72 10.74 39.54
C ALA A 224 72.25 10.66 39.35
N GLN A 225 72.72 10.20 38.18
CA GLN A 225 74.14 10.20 37.84
C GLN A 225 74.71 11.62 37.78
N LEU A 226 73.99 12.56 37.15
CA LEU A 226 74.39 13.96 37.07
C LEU A 226 74.46 14.60 38.47
N ALA A 227 73.47 14.37 39.33
CA ALA A 227 73.47 14.83 40.71
C ALA A 227 74.65 14.25 41.50
N ALA A 228 74.93 12.95 41.37
CA ALA A 228 76.08 12.31 42.04
C ALA A 228 77.44 12.82 41.53
N ASN A 229 77.54 13.20 40.25
CA ASN A 229 78.72 13.84 39.69
C ASN A 229 78.86 15.27 40.24
N ALA A 230 77.79 16.05 40.26
CA ALA A 230 77.76 17.41 40.81
C ALA A 230 78.15 17.42 42.31
N ASP A 231 77.66 16.47 43.10
CA ASP A 231 78.05 16.32 44.51
C ASP A 231 79.54 16.00 44.69
N ARG A 232 80.11 15.16 43.82
CA ARG A 232 81.54 14.85 43.81
C ARG A 232 82.38 16.07 43.45
N GLU A 233 81.97 16.82 42.43
CA GLU A 233 82.62 18.06 42.02
C GLU A 233 82.54 19.13 43.12
N ALA A 234 81.38 19.28 43.76
CA ALA A 234 81.18 20.17 44.89
C ALA A 234 82.09 19.82 46.07
N LYS A 235 82.17 18.54 46.46
CA LYS A 235 83.10 18.08 47.51
C LYS A 235 84.56 18.35 47.14
N SER A 236 84.95 18.09 45.90
CA SER A 236 86.31 18.40 45.41
C SER A 236 86.60 19.90 45.42
N ALA A 237 85.61 20.73 45.08
CA ALA A 237 85.72 22.18 45.18
C ALA A 237 85.88 22.62 46.64
N ASP A 238 85.06 22.10 47.57
CA ASP A 238 85.16 22.37 49.00
C ASP A 238 86.52 21.95 49.57
N GLU A 239 87.05 20.81 49.15
CA GLU A 239 88.40 20.35 49.52
C GLU A 239 89.48 21.32 49.02
N ARG A 240 89.40 21.75 47.75
CA ARG A 240 90.31 22.76 47.18
C ARG A 240 90.21 24.08 47.92
N VAL A 241 89.00 24.51 48.32
CA VAL A 241 88.79 25.71 49.14
C VAL A 241 89.43 25.54 50.51
N ARG A 242 89.19 24.42 51.20
CA ARG A 242 89.83 24.12 52.50
C ARG A 242 91.35 24.05 52.39
N GLU A 243 91.89 23.50 51.31
CA GLU A 243 93.33 23.49 51.05
C GLU A 243 93.86 24.92 50.83
N ALA A 244 93.18 25.72 50.02
CA ALA A 244 93.52 27.12 49.81
C ALA A 244 93.44 27.93 51.11
N GLU A 245 92.46 27.66 51.99
CA GLU A 245 92.35 28.24 53.32
C GLU A 245 93.49 27.79 54.26
N ARG A 246 93.92 26.53 54.18
CA ARG A 246 95.12 26.05 54.90
C ARG A 246 96.39 26.74 54.38
N VAL A 247 96.53 26.93 53.07
CA VAL A 247 97.64 27.68 52.48
C VAL A 247 97.58 29.15 52.91
N ARG A 248 96.40 29.78 52.87
CA ARG A 248 96.17 31.15 53.34
C ARG A 248 96.47 31.29 54.83
N SER A 249 96.05 30.36 55.67
CA SER A 249 96.31 30.41 57.11
C SER A 249 97.80 30.21 57.42
N ARG A 250 98.50 29.31 56.70
CA ARG A 250 99.99 29.20 56.71
C ARG A 250 100.66 30.48 56.23
N ALA A 251 100.17 31.09 55.16
CA ALA A 251 100.67 32.37 54.67
C ALA A 251 100.40 33.50 55.67
N SER A 252 99.26 33.48 56.36
CA SER A 252 98.90 34.48 57.38
C SER A 252 99.71 34.31 58.66
N THR A 253 100.05 33.09 59.08
CA THR A 253 100.98 32.85 60.19
C THR A 253 102.42 33.22 59.80
N ARG A 254 102.82 33.01 58.55
CA ARG A 254 104.09 33.53 57.99
C ARG A 254 104.10 35.06 57.91
N ARG A 255 102.97 35.69 57.58
CA ARG A 255 102.80 37.15 57.54
C ARG A 255 102.69 37.77 58.94
N LYS A 256 102.08 37.09 59.91
CA LYS A 256 102.02 37.51 61.32
C LYS A 256 103.38 37.39 62.02
N ARG A 257 104.33 36.63 61.44
CA ARG A 257 105.73 36.60 61.84
C ARG A 257 106.59 37.70 61.17
N ASN A 258 106.12 38.31 60.07
CA ASN A 258 106.85 39.31 59.25
C ASN A 258 105.97 40.50 58.80
N GLY A 259 105.14 41.10 59.67
CA GLY A 259 104.21 42.14 59.20
C GLY A 259 103.51 42.91 60.31
N ARG A 260 104.29 43.70 61.05
CA ARG A 260 103.84 44.85 61.85
C ARG A 260 104.67 46.03 61.36
N THR A 261 104.01 47.19 61.16
CA THR A 261 104.43 48.42 60.45
C THR A 261 104.31 48.27 58.93
N GLU A 262 103.49 49.04 58.20
CA GLU A 262 103.36 50.49 58.21
C GLU A 262 101.89 50.91 57.97
N SER A 263 101.37 51.78 58.83
CA SER A 263 100.13 52.51 58.56
C SER A 263 100.47 53.98 58.43
N ALA A 264 100.13 54.54 57.27
CA ALA A 264 99.87 55.95 57.01
C ALA A 264 100.86 56.93 57.67
N ALA A 265 101.99 57.15 57.00
CA ALA A 265 102.88 58.25 57.27
C ALA A 265 102.08 59.57 57.32
N ASP A 266 102.26 60.30 58.42
CA ASP A 266 101.59 61.57 58.68
C ASP A 266 102.15 62.62 57.71
N LEU A 267 101.31 63.07 56.77
CA LEU A 267 101.68 64.06 55.73
C LEU A 267 102.24 65.38 56.32
N ASN A 268 102.01 65.64 57.61
CA ASN A 268 102.54 66.82 58.30
C ASN A 268 104.07 66.77 58.55
N GLU A 269 104.66 65.58 58.67
CA GLU A 269 106.09 65.43 58.96
C GLU A 269 106.97 65.51 57.71
N MET A 270 106.40 65.26 56.53
CA MET A 270 107.12 65.28 55.25
C MET A 270 107.72 66.65 54.92
N THR A 271 108.89 66.69 54.29
CA THR A 271 109.48 67.98 53.89
C THR A 271 108.66 68.61 52.77
N LYS A 272 108.78 69.93 52.58
CA LYS A 272 108.07 70.64 51.49
C LYS A 272 108.39 70.02 50.12
N THR A 273 109.62 69.56 49.93
CA THR A 273 110.09 68.86 48.72
C THR A 273 109.39 67.52 48.50
N ASP A 274 109.20 66.73 49.56
CA ASP A 274 108.51 65.44 49.45
C ASP A 274 107.02 65.63 49.14
N LEU A 275 106.41 66.66 49.73
CA LEU A 275 105.03 67.04 49.44
C LEU A 275 104.86 67.57 48.01
N LEU A 276 105.86 68.24 47.44
CA LEU A 276 105.84 68.66 46.03
C LEU A 276 105.93 67.46 45.07
N ASN A 277 106.73 66.45 45.41
CA ASN A 277 106.82 65.22 44.62
C ASN A 277 105.51 64.43 44.67
N LEU A 278 104.93 64.26 45.87
CA LEU A 278 103.64 63.59 46.01
C LEU A 278 102.52 64.37 45.30
N ALA A 279 102.52 65.70 45.38
CA ALA A 279 101.60 66.57 44.66
C ALA A 279 101.83 66.55 43.14
N THR A 280 103.01 66.17 42.67
CA THR A 280 103.29 65.92 41.25
C THR A 280 102.66 64.61 40.79
N THR A 281 102.75 63.56 41.60
CA THR A 281 102.12 62.26 41.30
C THR A 281 100.60 62.34 41.30
N GLU A 282 99.99 63.13 42.19
CA GLU A 282 98.53 63.33 42.25
C GLU A 282 98.03 64.51 41.39
N ASP A 283 98.89 65.08 40.53
CA ASP A 283 98.58 66.17 39.59
C ASP A 283 97.88 67.39 40.19
N VAL A 284 98.37 67.88 41.33
CA VAL A 284 97.85 69.10 41.97
C VAL A 284 98.36 70.33 41.20
N LYS A 285 97.42 71.12 40.64
CA LYS A 285 97.72 72.36 39.90
C LYS A 285 98.21 73.48 40.82
N GLY A 286 99.22 74.23 40.39
CA GLY A 286 99.81 75.35 41.15
C GLY A 286 100.78 74.98 42.27
N ARG A 287 101.16 73.69 42.38
CA ARG A 287 101.95 73.12 43.49
C ARG A 287 103.25 73.85 43.82
N SER A 288 103.98 74.36 42.82
CA SER A 288 105.29 75.00 43.01
C SER A 288 105.24 76.34 43.77
N ALA A 289 104.11 77.04 43.77
CA ALA A 289 103.92 78.30 44.49
C ALA A 289 103.36 78.12 45.91
N MET A 290 102.92 76.91 46.28
CA MET A 290 102.25 76.64 47.55
C MET A 290 103.24 76.52 48.72
N SER A 291 102.79 76.91 49.91
CA SER A 291 103.45 76.64 51.18
C SER A 291 103.28 75.17 51.58
N LYS A 292 104.11 74.68 52.53
CA LYS A 292 104.06 73.29 53.01
C LYS A 292 102.66 72.89 53.51
N THR A 293 102.02 73.80 54.24
CA THR A 293 100.67 73.62 54.80
C THR A 293 99.59 73.57 53.71
N GLU A 294 99.74 74.36 52.65
CA GLU A 294 98.81 74.33 51.51
C GLU A 294 98.95 73.03 50.70
N LEU A 295 100.17 72.50 50.55
CA LEU A 295 100.41 71.22 49.87
C LEU A 295 99.78 70.03 50.63
N VAL A 296 99.93 69.97 51.97
CA VAL A 296 99.28 68.92 52.77
C VAL A 296 97.76 68.97 52.61
N THR A 297 97.19 70.18 52.62
CA THR A 297 95.75 70.37 52.50
C THR A 297 95.23 69.98 51.11
N ALA A 298 95.96 70.36 50.06
CA ALA A 298 95.61 70.00 48.67
C ALA A 298 95.68 68.50 48.42
N LEU A 299 96.70 67.80 48.96
CA LEU A 299 96.84 66.34 48.87
C LEU A 299 95.76 65.59 49.64
N LYS A 300 95.39 66.06 50.85
CA LYS A 300 94.24 65.50 51.59
C LYS A 300 92.93 65.68 50.82
N ARG A 301 92.76 66.80 50.10
CA ARG A 301 91.58 67.05 49.28
C ARG A 301 91.54 66.17 48.02
N SER A 302 92.65 65.99 47.30
CA SER A 302 92.66 65.13 46.10
C SER A 302 92.40 63.65 46.45
N THR A 303 92.98 63.17 47.55
CA THR A 303 92.78 61.79 48.04
C THR A 303 91.36 61.55 48.59
N GLY A 304 90.70 62.58 49.12
CA GLY A 304 89.29 62.53 49.50
C GLY A 304 88.32 62.50 48.31
N THR A 305 88.60 63.27 47.26
CA THR A 305 87.74 63.32 46.05
C THR A 305 87.79 62.03 45.22
N LYS A 306 88.88 61.26 45.27
CA LYS A 306 89.01 59.96 44.58
C LYS A 306 88.25 58.80 45.25
N ARG A 307 87.63 59.05 46.42
CA ARG A 307 86.89 58.05 47.22
C ARG A 307 85.38 58.25 47.26
N ASN A 308 84.84 59.22 46.51
CA ASN A 308 83.43 59.33 46.14
C ASN A 308 83.28 59.11 44.64
#